data_AF-A0A6G1RMU4-F1
#
_entry.id   AF-A0A6G1RMU4-F1
#
_cell.length_a   1.000
_cell.length_b   1.000
_cell.length_c   1.000
_cell.angle_alpha   90.00
_cell.angle_beta   90.00
_cell.angle_gamma   90.00
#
_symmetry.space_group_name_H-M   'P 1'
#
loop_
_entity.id
_entity.type
_entity.pdbx_description
1 polymer ?
#
loop_
_entity_poly.entity_id
_entity_poly.type
_entity_poly.pdbx_seq_one_letter_code
_entity_poly.pdbx_strand_id
1 'polypeptide(L)'
;LFNEKMLKHENMVTASVEVVGAVCRHLSWSAYLYHLKHFIHVLQTGQIGTKLGVCLLETVLEAFHFDYETLEKQLVTIDNQEAAAMDLEPVVETEEAMELEQSEGEEEVVEEKKGKNVPEEPAEPEQAAEASKDAEQVVKPVSFLPRNKEELECLIKHIQDTVTVNILPKLHRCIVAKVKRDEEHKLVKSNVVNDDEVVRVPLAFAMVRMMQCLPQEVMEANLPSILLKVCTFLRNRFQEIRDIARNTLTKIMEVLGVQYLLYILKEMQSTLVHGYQLHVLTFTVNLLLKGLSTRLSAGDLDPCLDILIEIFNQELFGNVAEEKEVKGIVSKVMEARKSKSYDSYEILGKFIGKSQLTKLILPLKEVLESTNSLKIVRKVHEALRHIMAGLIFNSDMDAESLLLLSHGLISENLPLLTEKTKKTVAPPPDPRLQPESCLLLQPTPTRGGQKARVSSRTNTYILVDSGLRLLHMSLKRSKVNSSEEHVLEMLDPFVQLLIDCLKSVDVKVITAALQCLVW
;
A
#
# COMPACT_ATOMS: atom_id res chain seq x y z
N LEU A 1 12.69 -26.14 -18.80
CA LEU A 1 12.45 -25.60 -17.43
C LEU A 1 12.56 -26.67 -16.34
N PHE A 2 11.71 -27.71 -16.30
CA PHE A 2 11.59 -28.60 -15.12
C PHE A 2 12.65 -29.71 -14.97
N ASN A 3 13.69 -29.75 -15.81
CA ASN A 3 14.75 -30.74 -15.73
C ASN A 3 15.81 -30.27 -14.72
N GLU A 4 16.12 -31.07 -13.70
CA GLU A 4 17.06 -30.75 -12.61
C GLU A 4 18.45 -30.30 -13.12
N LYS A 5 18.89 -30.82 -14.27
CA LYS A 5 20.16 -30.42 -14.89
C LYS A 5 20.19 -28.95 -15.29
N MET A 6 19.03 -28.37 -15.62
CA MET A 6 18.88 -26.96 -16.04
C MET A 6 18.87 -26.01 -14.84
N LEU A 7 18.47 -26.46 -13.65
CA LEU A 7 18.41 -25.64 -12.43
C LEU A 7 19.78 -25.12 -11.97
N LYS A 8 20.88 -25.72 -12.45
CA LYS A 8 22.26 -25.28 -12.19
C LYS A 8 22.66 -24.00 -12.94
N HIS A 9 21.87 -23.56 -13.92
CA HIS A 9 22.17 -22.42 -14.77
C HIS A 9 21.15 -21.30 -14.56
N GLU A 10 21.28 -20.53 -13.47
CA GLU A 10 20.29 -19.50 -13.09
C GLU A 10 19.94 -18.54 -14.24
N ASN A 11 20.92 -18.04 -15.00
CA ASN A 11 20.70 -17.13 -16.13
C ASN A 11 19.86 -17.77 -17.28
N MET A 12 19.97 -19.08 -17.48
CA MET A 12 19.17 -19.78 -18.48
C MET A 12 17.74 -20.04 -17.97
N VAL A 13 17.60 -20.24 -16.66
CA VAL A 13 16.29 -20.34 -16.01
C VAL A 13 15.54 -19.00 -16.08
N THR A 14 16.19 -17.87 -15.78
CA THR A 14 15.56 -16.54 -15.88
C THR A 14 15.13 -16.22 -17.32
N ALA A 15 16.02 -16.40 -18.30
CA ALA A 15 15.67 -16.21 -19.72
C ALA A 15 14.52 -17.13 -20.17
N SER A 16 14.46 -18.37 -19.67
CA SER A 16 13.34 -19.28 -19.95
C SER A 16 12.02 -18.81 -19.33
N VAL A 17 12.06 -18.21 -18.15
CA VAL A 17 10.87 -17.62 -17.49
C VAL A 17 10.38 -16.40 -18.27
N GLU A 18 11.29 -15.54 -18.74
CA GLU A 18 10.98 -14.38 -19.59
C GLU A 18 10.33 -14.80 -20.92
N VAL A 19 10.85 -15.86 -21.58
CA VAL A 19 10.25 -16.42 -22.80
C VAL A 19 8.84 -16.96 -22.54
N VAL A 20 8.60 -17.65 -21.42
CA VAL A 20 7.24 -18.10 -21.05
C VAL A 20 6.30 -16.90 -20.87
N GLY A 21 6.74 -15.85 -20.18
CA GLY A 21 5.97 -14.61 -20.02
C GLY A 21 5.68 -13.92 -21.36
N ALA A 22 6.66 -13.85 -22.26
CA ALA A 22 6.49 -13.29 -23.61
C ALA A 22 5.47 -14.08 -24.45
N VAL A 23 5.55 -15.41 -24.44
CA VAL A 23 4.55 -16.26 -25.12
C VAL A 23 3.16 -16.04 -24.53
N CYS A 24 3.03 -15.96 -23.20
CA CYS A 24 1.72 -15.76 -22.54
C CYS A 24 1.02 -14.44 -22.92
N ARG A 25 1.75 -13.41 -23.34
CA ARG A 25 1.18 -12.14 -23.86
C ARG A 25 0.53 -12.27 -25.25
N HIS A 26 0.75 -13.37 -25.95
CA HIS A 26 0.21 -13.64 -27.29
C HIS A 26 -0.73 -14.86 -27.35
N LEU A 27 -1.04 -15.48 -26.20
CA LEU A 27 -1.95 -16.62 -26.12
C LEU A 27 -3.41 -16.18 -26.07
N SER A 28 -4.28 -16.94 -26.74
CA SER A 28 -5.73 -16.83 -26.56
C SER A 28 -6.16 -17.20 -25.14
N TRP A 29 -7.33 -16.71 -24.71
CA TRP A 29 -7.85 -16.90 -23.35
C TRP A 29 -7.85 -18.37 -22.90
N SER A 30 -8.29 -19.30 -23.74
CA SER A 30 -8.36 -20.73 -23.41
C SER A 30 -6.98 -21.35 -23.16
N ALA A 31 -6.00 -21.03 -24.01
CA ALA A 31 -4.61 -21.48 -23.86
C ALA A 31 -3.95 -20.85 -22.63
N TYR A 32 -4.09 -19.52 -22.45
CA TYR A 32 -3.59 -18.81 -21.28
C TYR A 32 -4.16 -19.38 -19.98
N LEU A 33 -5.49 -19.61 -19.93
CA LEU A 33 -6.17 -20.18 -18.76
C LEU A 33 -5.69 -21.60 -18.43
N TYR A 34 -5.38 -22.42 -19.44
CA TYR A 34 -4.78 -23.74 -19.25
C TYR A 34 -3.39 -23.62 -18.58
N HIS A 35 -2.50 -22.80 -19.13
CA HIS A 35 -1.17 -22.60 -18.57
C HIS A 35 -1.21 -21.98 -17.17
N LEU A 36 -2.07 -20.99 -16.92
CA LEU A 36 -2.25 -20.41 -15.58
C LEU A 36 -2.74 -21.45 -14.56
N LYS A 37 -3.75 -22.26 -14.91
CA LYS A 37 -4.22 -23.37 -14.06
C LYS A 37 -3.12 -24.41 -13.81
N HIS A 38 -2.31 -24.72 -14.82
CA HIS A 38 -1.17 -25.64 -14.71
C HIS A 38 -0.10 -25.09 -13.75
N PHE A 39 0.39 -23.86 -13.92
CA PHE A 39 1.40 -23.28 -13.03
C PHE A 39 0.90 -23.11 -11.58
N ILE A 40 -0.38 -22.77 -11.38
CA ILE A 40 -1.02 -22.79 -10.06
C ILE A 40 -0.97 -24.19 -9.44
N HIS A 41 -1.35 -25.23 -10.20
CA HIS A 41 -1.35 -26.61 -9.72
C HIS A 41 0.06 -27.11 -9.39
N VAL A 42 1.04 -26.82 -10.25
CA VAL A 42 2.46 -27.14 -10.07
C VAL A 42 3.03 -26.51 -8.79
N LEU A 43 2.70 -25.25 -8.52
CA LEU A 43 3.09 -24.55 -7.28
C LEU A 43 2.38 -25.13 -6.03
N GLN A 44 1.10 -25.50 -6.15
CA GLN A 44 0.32 -26.08 -5.03
C GLN A 44 0.72 -27.52 -4.69
N THR A 45 1.16 -28.31 -5.68
CA THR A 45 1.61 -29.70 -5.50
C THR A 45 3.10 -29.82 -5.18
N GLY A 46 3.87 -28.74 -5.29
CA GLY A 46 5.31 -28.74 -4.98
C GLY A 46 6.17 -29.51 -5.98
N GLN A 47 5.71 -29.66 -7.22
CA GLN A 47 6.44 -30.37 -8.29
C GLN A 47 7.76 -29.67 -8.71
N ILE A 48 7.94 -28.41 -8.32
CA ILE A 48 9.12 -27.58 -8.62
C ILE A 48 9.51 -26.84 -7.34
N GLY A 49 10.80 -26.53 -7.19
CA GLY A 49 11.28 -25.56 -6.20
C GLY A 49 10.47 -24.25 -6.21
N THR A 50 10.01 -23.84 -5.03
CA THR A 50 9.08 -22.72 -4.80
C THR A 50 9.52 -21.42 -5.47
N LYS A 51 10.83 -21.11 -5.47
CA LYS A 51 11.39 -19.93 -6.13
C LYS A 51 11.02 -19.87 -7.62
N LEU A 52 11.27 -20.95 -8.36
CA LEU A 52 10.96 -21.01 -9.79
C LEU A 52 9.44 -21.07 -10.04
N GLY A 53 8.69 -21.80 -9.21
CA GLY A 53 7.24 -21.89 -9.33
C GLY A 53 6.54 -20.53 -9.14
N VAL A 54 6.99 -19.70 -8.19
CA VAL A 54 6.44 -18.35 -8.01
C VAL A 54 6.91 -17.41 -9.12
N CYS A 55 8.18 -17.41 -9.54
CA CYS A 55 8.63 -16.54 -10.63
C CYS A 55 7.89 -16.82 -11.95
N LEU A 56 7.61 -18.09 -12.28
CA LEU A 56 6.76 -18.46 -13.41
C LEU A 56 5.33 -17.93 -13.24
N LEU A 57 4.73 -18.08 -12.06
CA LEU A 57 3.37 -17.60 -11.81
C LEU A 57 3.28 -16.06 -11.80
N GLU A 58 4.30 -15.36 -11.29
CA GLU A 58 4.44 -13.91 -11.30
C GLU A 58 4.48 -13.39 -12.74
N THR A 59 5.38 -13.91 -13.59
CA THR A 59 5.48 -13.49 -15.00
C THR A 59 4.26 -13.86 -15.85
N VAL A 60 3.59 -14.98 -15.58
CA VAL A 60 2.33 -15.34 -16.27
C VAL A 60 1.22 -14.37 -15.88
N LEU A 61 1.08 -14.01 -14.60
CA LEU A 61 0.08 -13.04 -14.13
C LEU A 61 0.37 -11.61 -14.64
N GLU A 62 1.64 -11.21 -14.74
CA GLU A 62 2.05 -9.95 -15.38
C GLU A 62 1.87 -9.94 -16.92
N ALA A 63 1.64 -11.11 -17.53
CA ALA A 63 1.30 -11.26 -18.95
C ALA A 63 -0.22 -11.26 -19.23
N PHE A 64 -1.05 -11.07 -18.20
CA PHE A 64 -2.50 -10.92 -18.36
C PHE A 64 -2.81 -9.64 -19.16
N HIS A 65 -3.49 -9.80 -20.28
CA HIS A 65 -3.77 -8.72 -21.26
C HIS A 65 -5.24 -8.69 -21.72
N PHE A 66 -6.13 -9.36 -20.98
CA PHE A 66 -7.56 -9.48 -21.30
C PHE A 66 -8.39 -8.36 -20.66
N ASP A 67 -7.96 -7.10 -20.83
CA ASP A 67 -8.76 -5.93 -20.47
C ASP A 67 -9.67 -5.51 -21.64
N TYR A 68 -10.69 -4.68 -21.34
CA TYR A 68 -11.65 -4.22 -22.34
C TYR A 68 -10.94 -3.48 -23.49
N GLU A 69 -9.97 -2.61 -23.18
CA GLU A 69 -9.26 -1.82 -24.19
C GLU A 69 -8.41 -2.66 -25.15
N THR A 70 -7.70 -3.69 -24.68
CA THR A 70 -6.85 -4.53 -25.53
C THR A 70 -7.71 -5.43 -26.41
N LEU A 71 -8.80 -5.98 -25.87
CA LEU A 71 -9.74 -6.80 -26.63
C LEU A 71 -10.52 -5.99 -27.67
N GLU A 72 -10.91 -4.75 -27.36
CA GLU A 72 -11.54 -3.82 -28.32
C GLU A 72 -10.55 -3.42 -29.43
N LYS A 73 -9.28 -3.12 -29.10
CA LYS A 73 -8.22 -2.84 -30.09
C LYS A 73 -7.95 -4.06 -30.99
N GLN A 74 -7.96 -5.27 -30.43
CA GLN A 74 -7.81 -6.51 -31.21
C GLN A 74 -8.97 -6.70 -32.20
N LEU A 75 -10.21 -6.45 -31.79
CA LEU A 75 -11.39 -6.51 -32.66
C LEU A 75 -11.27 -5.49 -33.81
N VAL A 76 -10.91 -4.23 -33.52
CA VAL A 76 -10.69 -3.20 -34.55
C VAL A 76 -9.54 -3.56 -35.50
N THR A 77 -8.46 -4.20 -35.03
CA THR A 77 -7.39 -4.65 -35.96
C THR A 77 -7.84 -5.79 -36.86
N ILE A 78 -8.81 -6.61 -36.45
CA ILE A 78 -9.36 -7.70 -37.26
C ILE A 78 -10.33 -7.13 -38.30
N ASP A 79 -11.24 -6.22 -37.93
CA ASP A 79 -12.12 -5.53 -38.89
C ASP A 79 -11.31 -4.89 -40.04
N ASN A 80 -10.18 -4.25 -39.71
CA ASN A 80 -9.28 -3.65 -40.69
C ASN A 80 -8.51 -4.69 -41.54
N GLN A 81 -8.21 -5.87 -41.00
CA GLN A 81 -7.55 -6.96 -41.73
C GLN A 81 -8.52 -7.74 -42.63
N GLU A 82 -9.75 -7.97 -42.17
CA GLU A 82 -10.81 -8.57 -42.99
C GLU A 82 -11.22 -7.61 -44.12
N ALA A 83 -11.33 -6.30 -43.86
CA ALA A 83 -11.52 -5.29 -44.90
C ALA A 83 -10.37 -5.28 -45.93
N ALA A 84 -9.10 -5.34 -45.49
CA ALA A 84 -7.95 -5.39 -46.38
C ALA A 84 -7.83 -6.73 -47.16
N ALA A 85 -8.34 -7.83 -46.61
CA ALA A 85 -8.41 -9.12 -47.29
C ALA A 85 -9.55 -9.20 -48.31
N MET A 86 -10.62 -8.41 -48.14
CA MET A 86 -11.72 -8.29 -49.11
C MET A 86 -11.39 -7.39 -50.32
N ASP A 87 -10.33 -6.59 -50.25
CA ASP A 87 -9.83 -5.73 -51.35
C ASP A 87 -8.87 -6.46 -52.33
N LEU A 88 -8.67 -7.78 -52.17
CA LEU A 88 -7.95 -8.64 -53.12
C LEU A 88 -8.91 -9.65 -53.75
N GLU A 89 -9.25 -9.43 -55.03
CA GLU A 89 -10.16 -10.29 -55.79
C GLU A 89 -9.67 -11.75 -55.86
N PRO A 90 -10.59 -12.74 -55.75
CA PRO A 90 -10.22 -14.14 -55.90
C PRO A 90 -10.07 -14.51 -57.39
N VAL A 91 -8.83 -14.65 -57.86
CA VAL A 91 -8.58 -15.29 -59.16
C VAL A 91 -8.81 -16.79 -59.03
N VAL A 92 -9.83 -17.27 -59.74
CA VAL A 92 -10.16 -18.69 -59.86
C VAL A 92 -9.32 -19.29 -60.99
N GLU A 93 -8.48 -20.27 -60.68
CA GLU A 93 -7.97 -21.23 -61.67
C GLU A 93 -8.19 -22.67 -61.15
N THR A 94 -8.70 -23.52 -62.04
CA THR A 94 -9.17 -24.88 -61.76
C THR A 94 -8.21 -25.95 -62.29
N GLU A 95 -8.03 -27.01 -61.48
CA GLU A 95 -7.73 -28.40 -61.87
C GLU A 95 -6.49 -28.73 -62.75
N GLU A 96 -5.53 -29.44 -62.14
CA GLU A 96 -4.81 -30.62 -62.68
C GLU A 96 -4.20 -31.34 -61.44
N ALA A 97 -4.63 -32.54 -61.02
CA ALA A 97 -4.45 -33.88 -61.59
C ALA A 97 -3.11 -34.57 -61.21
N MET A 98 -3.19 -35.65 -60.40
CA MET A 98 -2.12 -36.64 -60.05
C MET A 98 -0.86 -36.05 -59.34
N GLU A 99 -0.29 -36.67 -58.31
CA GLU A 99 0.25 -38.03 -58.29
C GLU A 99 0.13 -38.73 -56.92
N LEU A 100 -0.06 -40.05 -57.00
CA LEU A 100 0.18 -41.00 -55.92
C LEU A 100 1.61 -41.51 -56.07
N GLU A 101 2.44 -41.43 -55.03
CA GLU A 101 3.51 -42.41 -54.84
C GLU A 101 3.36 -43.14 -53.51
N GLN A 102 3.09 -44.43 -53.61
CA GLN A 102 3.34 -45.41 -52.56
C GLN A 102 4.79 -45.85 -52.66
N SER A 103 5.47 -46.05 -51.53
CA SER A 103 6.60 -46.97 -51.45
C SER A 103 6.42 -47.89 -50.24
N GLU A 104 5.90 -49.08 -50.51
CA GLU A 104 5.94 -50.22 -49.58
C GLU A 104 7.28 -50.97 -49.74
N GLY A 105 7.63 -51.76 -48.72
CA GLY A 105 8.68 -52.79 -48.77
C GLY A 105 9.85 -52.55 -47.80
N GLU A 106 10.30 -53.52 -47.01
CA GLU A 106 9.82 -54.90 -46.77
C GLU A 106 10.09 -55.33 -45.31
N GLU A 107 9.56 -56.51 -45.00
CA GLU A 107 9.48 -57.35 -43.79
C GLU A 107 10.86 -57.71 -43.18
N GLU A 108 11.06 -58.38 -42.03
CA GLU A 108 10.41 -59.55 -41.34
C GLU A 108 10.27 -59.27 -39.81
N VAL A 109 9.26 -59.67 -39.00
CA VAL A 109 8.60 -60.98 -38.70
C VAL A 109 9.42 -61.95 -37.82
N VAL A 110 8.71 -62.76 -36.99
CA VAL A 110 9.12 -63.78 -35.99
C VAL A 110 9.36 -63.22 -34.56
N GLU A 111 8.83 -63.74 -33.43
CA GLU A 111 7.90 -64.86 -33.12
C GLU A 111 6.78 -64.40 -32.14
N GLU A 112 6.29 -65.27 -31.24
CA GLU A 112 5.23 -65.06 -30.23
C GLU A 112 5.73 -65.29 -28.79
N LYS A 113 4.91 -64.95 -27.78
CA LYS A 113 4.25 -66.00 -26.96
C LYS A 113 3.06 -65.51 -26.13
N LYS A 114 1.98 -66.31 -26.16
CA LYS A 114 0.69 -66.10 -25.47
C LYS A 114 0.68 -66.67 -24.04
N GLY A 115 -0.26 -66.18 -23.22
CA GLY A 115 -0.64 -66.77 -21.92
C GLY A 115 -1.52 -65.80 -21.10
N LYS A 116 -2.79 -65.54 -21.42
CA LYS A 116 -3.98 -66.39 -21.23
C LYS A 116 -4.34 -66.65 -19.76
N ASN A 117 -5.30 -65.89 -19.20
CA ASN A 117 -6.58 -66.39 -18.64
C ASN A 117 -7.27 -65.37 -17.71
N VAL A 118 -8.56 -65.13 -17.97
CA VAL A 118 -9.58 -64.68 -17.00
C VAL A 118 -10.65 -65.77 -16.95
N PRO A 119 -11.16 -66.09 -15.75
CA PRO A 119 -12.57 -66.40 -15.53
C PRO A 119 -13.13 -65.62 -14.31
N GLU A 120 -14.42 -65.41 -14.09
CA GLU A 120 -15.66 -65.70 -14.85
C GLU A 120 -16.80 -64.79 -14.32
N GLU A 121 -17.95 -64.84 -15.01
CA GLU A 121 -19.28 -64.23 -14.74
C GLU A 121 -19.94 -64.67 -13.39
N PRO A 122 -21.18 -64.28 -12.98
CA PRO A 122 -22.30 -63.77 -13.80
C PRO A 122 -23.34 -62.76 -13.20
N ALA A 123 -24.32 -62.45 -14.06
CA ALA A 123 -25.75 -62.22 -13.81
C ALA A 123 -26.31 -60.79 -13.61
N GLU A 124 -27.11 -60.38 -14.61
CA GLU A 124 -28.20 -59.38 -14.53
C GLU A 124 -29.44 -59.98 -13.80
N PRO A 125 -30.52 -59.21 -13.50
CA PRO A 125 -31.50 -58.90 -14.55
C PRO A 125 -32.23 -57.53 -14.48
N GLU A 126 -32.37 -56.92 -15.66
CA GLU A 126 -33.58 -56.29 -16.23
C GLU A 126 -34.40 -55.13 -15.58
N GLN A 127 -34.95 -54.32 -16.52
CA GLN A 127 -36.11 -53.40 -16.47
C GLN A 127 -35.92 -52.04 -15.77
N ALA A 128 -36.40 -50.91 -16.33
CA ALA A 128 -37.25 -50.69 -17.51
C ALA A 128 -36.83 -49.43 -18.31
N ALA A 129 -37.36 -49.31 -19.53
CA ALA A 129 -37.02 -48.25 -20.49
C ALA A 129 -37.88 -46.98 -20.33
N GLU A 130 -37.28 -45.82 -20.57
CA GLU A 130 -37.92 -44.70 -21.28
C GLU A 130 -36.94 -44.17 -22.34
N ALA A 131 -37.46 -43.86 -23.53
CA ALA A 131 -36.65 -43.43 -24.67
C ALA A 131 -37.09 -42.05 -25.16
N SER A 132 -36.14 -41.11 -25.31
CA SER A 132 -36.33 -39.96 -26.19
C SER A 132 -35.02 -39.32 -26.64
N LYS A 133 -34.63 -39.65 -27.87
CA LYS A 133 -34.05 -38.76 -28.90
C LYS A 133 -33.17 -37.60 -28.39
N ASP A 134 -31.85 -37.78 -28.44
CA ASP A 134 -30.95 -36.67 -28.72
C ASP A 134 -30.63 -36.64 -30.22
N ALA A 135 -30.75 -35.45 -30.82
CA ALA A 135 -30.39 -35.22 -32.22
C ALA A 135 -28.92 -34.77 -32.30
N GLU A 136 -28.22 -35.25 -33.31
CA GLU A 136 -26.85 -34.84 -33.61
C GLU A 136 -26.77 -33.32 -33.86
N GLN A 137 -26.21 -32.57 -32.91
CA GLN A 137 -25.69 -31.24 -33.19
C GLN A 137 -24.17 -31.30 -33.31
N VAL A 138 -23.74 -31.31 -34.58
CA VAL A 138 -22.34 -31.18 -35.00
C VAL A 138 -21.77 -29.88 -34.43
N VAL A 139 -20.91 -30.00 -33.42
CA VAL A 139 -20.17 -28.87 -32.84
C VAL A 139 -19.13 -28.39 -33.86
N LYS A 140 -19.47 -27.37 -34.63
CA LYS A 140 -18.48 -26.62 -35.41
C LYS A 140 -17.49 -25.93 -34.46
N PRO A 141 -16.19 -25.87 -34.80
CA PRO A 141 -15.20 -25.23 -33.94
C PRO A 141 -15.51 -23.74 -33.81
N VAL A 142 -15.63 -23.27 -32.56
CA VAL A 142 -15.85 -21.85 -32.25
C VAL A 142 -14.63 -21.05 -32.69
N SER A 143 -14.83 -20.04 -33.52
CA SER A 143 -13.78 -19.08 -33.89
C SER A 143 -13.34 -18.30 -32.65
N PHE A 144 -12.03 -18.30 -32.36
CA PHE A 144 -11.48 -17.96 -31.04
C PHE A 144 -11.32 -16.45 -30.75
N LEU A 145 -11.97 -15.58 -31.53
CA LEU A 145 -11.96 -14.13 -31.39
C LEU A 145 -13.41 -13.62 -31.52
N PRO A 146 -13.83 -12.63 -30.71
CA PRO A 146 -15.20 -12.12 -30.75
C PRO A 146 -15.47 -11.44 -32.09
N ARG A 147 -16.55 -11.86 -32.77
CA ARG A 147 -16.95 -11.32 -34.09
C ARG A 147 -17.90 -10.13 -33.99
N ASN A 148 -18.48 -9.90 -32.82
CA ASN A 148 -19.44 -8.83 -32.55
C ASN A 148 -19.21 -8.26 -31.15
N LYS A 149 -19.67 -7.01 -30.94
CA LYS A 149 -19.59 -6.33 -29.64
C LYS A 149 -20.29 -7.09 -28.50
N GLU A 150 -21.41 -7.76 -28.79
CA GLU A 150 -22.14 -8.58 -27.83
C GLU A 150 -21.38 -9.86 -27.42
N GLU A 151 -20.63 -10.47 -28.35
CA GLU A 151 -19.76 -11.62 -28.06
C GLU A 151 -18.56 -11.20 -27.22
N LEU A 152 -18.00 -10.01 -27.49
CA LEU A 152 -16.93 -9.41 -26.71
C LEU A 152 -17.37 -9.17 -25.25
N GLU A 153 -18.54 -8.58 -25.03
CA GLU A 153 -19.10 -8.36 -23.69
C GLU A 153 -19.37 -9.68 -22.95
N CYS A 154 -19.89 -10.71 -23.65
CA CYS A 154 -20.10 -12.04 -23.08
C CYS A 154 -18.79 -12.74 -22.71
N LEU A 155 -17.77 -12.65 -23.58
CA LEU A 155 -16.43 -13.19 -23.34
C LEU A 155 -15.75 -12.49 -22.16
N ILE A 156 -15.82 -11.16 -22.08
CA ILE A 156 -15.29 -10.37 -20.97
C ILE A 156 -15.96 -10.78 -19.65
N LYS A 157 -17.29 -10.91 -19.62
CA LYS A 157 -18.02 -11.38 -18.44
C LYS A 157 -17.62 -12.80 -18.03
N HIS A 158 -17.49 -13.71 -18.99
CA HIS A 158 -17.03 -15.08 -18.74
C HIS A 158 -15.58 -15.13 -18.18
N ILE A 159 -14.69 -14.26 -18.67
CA ILE A 159 -13.34 -14.08 -18.13
C ILE A 159 -13.40 -13.59 -16.68
N GLN A 160 -14.18 -12.54 -16.40
CA GLN A 160 -14.34 -11.96 -15.06
C GLN A 160 -14.88 -13.00 -14.05
N ASP A 161 -15.95 -13.71 -14.40
CA ASP A 161 -16.53 -14.77 -13.57
C ASP A 161 -15.52 -15.90 -13.33
N THR A 162 -14.79 -16.32 -14.37
CA THR A 162 -13.78 -17.37 -14.26
C THR A 162 -12.59 -16.96 -13.40
N VAL A 163 -12.09 -15.73 -13.55
CA VAL A 163 -11.00 -15.19 -12.72
C VAL A 163 -11.44 -15.10 -11.27
N THR A 164 -12.63 -14.54 -11.02
CA THR A 164 -13.15 -14.29 -9.66
C THR A 164 -13.47 -15.58 -8.92
N VAL A 165 -14.16 -16.53 -9.56
CA VAL A 165 -14.60 -17.78 -8.90
C VAL A 165 -13.50 -18.84 -8.85
N ASN A 166 -12.70 -18.99 -9.92
CA ASN A 166 -11.79 -20.14 -10.06
C ASN A 166 -10.30 -19.82 -9.88
N ILE A 167 -9.86 -18.60 -10.15
CA ILE A 167 -8.43 -18.22 -10.14
C ILE A 167 -8.06 -17.51 -8.84
N LEU A 168 -8.76 -16.42 -8.49
CA LEU A 168 -8.46 -15.63 -7.30
C LEU A 168 -8.42 -16.49 -6.01
N PRO A 169 -9.38 -17.39 -5.71
CA PRO A 169 -9.31 -18.22 -4.50
C PRO A 169 -8.12 -19.17 -4.49
N LYS A 170 -7.64 -19.63 -5.66
CA LYS A 170 -6.45 -20.49 -5.77
C LYS A 170 -5.15 -19.69 -5.60
N LEU A 171 -5.08 -18.48 -6.16
CA LEU A 171 -3.95 -17.58 -5.96
C LEU A 171 -3.86 -17.08 -4.51
N HIS A 172 -5.00 -16.73 -3.89
CA HIS A 172 -5.08 -16.47 -2.46
C HIS A 172 -4.56 -17.66 -1.64
N ARG A 173 -4.92 -18.91 -1.98
CA ARG A 173 -4.33 -20.10 -1.33
C ARG A 173 -2.81 -20.16 -1.53
N CYS A 174 -2.26 -19.80 -2.69
CA CYS A 174 -0.80 -19.79 -2.89
C CYS A 174 -0.07 -18.78 -1.99
N ILE A 175 -0.61 -17.58 -1.78
CA ILE A 175 -0.04 -16.57 -0.86
C ILE A 175 -0.32 -16.95 0.61
N VAL A 176 -1.51 -17.48 0.90
CA VAL A 176 -1.95 -17.80 2.26
C VAL A 176 -1.28 -19.06 2.80
N ALA A 177 -0.98 -20.05 1.94
CA ALA A 177 -0.44 -21.37 2.27
C ALA A 177 0.67 -21.27 3.31
N LYS A 178 0.28 -21.48 4.57
CA LYS A 178 1.19 -21.44 5.70
C LYS A 178 2.13 -22.63 5.58
N VAL A 179 3.43 -22.39 5.72
CA VAL A 179 4.36 -23.50 5.87
C VAL A 179 4.12 -24.11 7.26
N LYS A 180 4.17 -25.45 7.36
CA LYS A 180 3.67 -26.26 8.49
C LYS A 180 4.12 -25.78 9.88
N ARG A 181 5.29 -25.14 9.99
CA ARG A 181 5.82 -24.52 11.21
C ARG A 181 4.93 -23.45 11.85
N ASP A 182 3.91 -22.93 11.16
CA ASP A 182 3.02 -21.96 11.79
C ASP A 182 2.15 -22.60 12.89
N GLU A 183 1.87 -23.90 12.76
CA GLU A 183 1.18 -24.77 13.73
C GLU A 183 2.12 -25.33 14.83
N GLU A 184 3.43 -25.30 14.61
CA GLU A 184 4.42 -25.80 15.57
C GLU A 184 4.53 -24.91 16.82
N HIS A 185 4.68 -25.55 17.99
CA HIS A 185 4.84 -24.85 19.25
C HIS A 185 6.04 -23.88 19.24
N LYS A 186 5.91 -22.78 19.98
CA LYS A 186 6.88 -21.67 20.08
C LYS A 186 8.31 -22.07 20.51
N LEU A 187 8.50 -23.28 21.05
CA LEU A 187 9.82 -23.86 21.39
C LEU A 187 10.50 -24.59 20.23
N VAL A 188 9.77 -24.98 19.19
CA VAL A 188 10.27 -25.77 18.04
C VAL A 188 10.63 -24.88 16.85
N LYS A 189 10.04 -23.67 16.76
CA LYS A 189 10.31 -22.73 15.66
C LYS A 189 11.80 -22.34 15.62
N SER A 190 12.49 -22.77 14.57
CA SER A 190 13.88 -22.42 14.29
C SER A 190 14.04 -20.92 14.06
N ASN A 191 15.21 -20.38 14.39
CA ASN A 191 15.57 -18.97 14.12
C ASN A 191 16.03 -18.74 12.66
N VAL A 192 15.67 -19.63 11.73
CA VAL A 192 16.11 -19.58 10.33
C VAL A 192 14.97 -19.02 9.47
N VAL A 193 15.32 -18.15 8.52
CA VAL A 193 14.38 -17.57 7.56
C VAL A 193 13.86 -18.67 6.63
N ASN A 194 12.63 -18.52 6.16
CA ASN A 194 12.00 -19.49 5.28
C ASN A 194 11.90 -18.91 3.87
N ASP A 195 12.78 -19.35 2.99
CA ASP A 195 12.85 -18.89 1.60
C ASP A 195 11.51 -19.07 0.86
N ASP A 196 10.74 -20.11 1.20
CA ASP A 196 9.39 -20.33 0.71
C ASP A 196 8.39 -19.21 1.04
N GLU A 197 8.52 -18.58 2.21
CA GLU A 197 7.64 -17.46 2.63
C GLU A 197 8.11 -16.17 1.97
N VAL A 198 9.43 -15.94 1.96
CA VAL A 198 10.14 -14.83 1.30
C VAL A 198 9.71 -14.68 -0.15
N VAL A 199 9.76 -15.77 -0.93
CA VAL A 199 9.51 -15.72 -2.38
C VAL A 199 8.02 -15.66 -2.73
N ARG A 200 7.10 -15.96 -1.81
CA ARG A 200 5.64 -15.87 -2.08
C ARG A 200 5.07 -14.45 -1.94
N VAL A 201 5.79 -13.50 -1.36
CA VAL A 201 5.27 -12.13 -1.13
C VAL A 201 5.09 -11.35 -2.45
N PRO A 202 6.02 -11.35 -3.42
CA PRO A 202 5.85 -10.66 -4.71
C PRO A 202 4.61 -11.11 -5.52
N LEU A 203 4.13 -12.36 -5.35
CA LEU A 203 2.92 -12.84 -5.99
C LEU A 203 1.68 -11.96 -5.69
N ALA A 204 1.67 -11.27 -4.54
CA ALA A 204 0.61 -10.30 -4.21
C ALA A 204 0.59 -9.11 -5.18
N PHE A 205 1.74 -8.63 -5.64
CA PHE A 205 1.83 -7.54 -6.61
C PHE A 205 1.31 -7.98 -7.99
N ALA A 206 1.70 -9.16 -8.46
CA ALA A 206 1.20 -9.70 -9.72
C ALA A 206 -0.31 -9.96 -9.70
N MET A 207 -0.87 -10.41 -8.56
CA MET A 207 -2.33 -10.49 -8.38
C MET A 207 -3.00 -9.11 -8.48
N VAL A 208 -2.44 -8.08 -7.86
CA VAL A 208 -2.98 -6.70 -7.95
C VAL A 208 -2.90 -6.17 -9.39
N ARG A 209 -1.78 -6.41 -10.11
CA ARG A 209 -1.64 -6.05 -11.53
C ARG A 209 -2.70 -6.70 -12.40
N MET A 210 -2.96 -8.00 -12.21
CA MET A 210 -4.07 -8.70 -12.90
C MET A 210 -5.44 -8.12 -12.53
N MET A 211 -5.68 -7.73 -11.28
CA MET A 211 -6.95 -7.13 -10.84
C MET A 211 -7.23 -5.77 -11.48
N GLN A 212 -6.22 -5.00 -11.87
CA GLN A 212 -6.43 -3.72 -12.58
C GLN A 212 -7.04 -3.89 -13.98
N CYS A 213 -6.95 -5.08 -14.56
CA CYS A 213 -7.57 -5.42 -15.84
C CYS A 213 -9.04 -5.88 -15.67
N LEU A 214 -9.53 -5.96 -14.43
CA LEU A 214 -10.92 -6.31 -14.09
C LEU A 214 -11.71 -5.03 -13.73
N PRO A 215 -13.06 -5.07 -13.74
CA PRO A 215 -13.89 -3.96 -13.27
C PRO A 215 -13.56 -3.55 -11.84
N GLN A 216 -13.73 -2.26 -11.55
CA GLN A 216 -13.37 -1.66 -10.27
C GLN A 216 -14.07 -2.33 -9.09
N GLU A 217 -15.33 -2.75 -9.25
CA GLU A 217 -16.13 -3.43 -8.22
C GLU A 217 -15.51 -4.79 -7.83
N VAL A 218 -15.01 -5.54 -8.82
CA VAL A 218 -14.36 -6.85 -8.61
C VAL A 218 -13.00 -6.66 -7.95
N MET A 219 -12.24 -5.63 -8.38
CA MET A 219 -10.98 -5.26 -7.74
C MET A 219 -11.21 -4.86 -6.27
N GLU A 220 -12.11 -3.93 -5.99
CA GLU A 220 -12.38 -3.42 -4.63
C GLU A 220 -12.93 -4.49 -3.68
N ALA A 221 -13.69 -5.47 -4.18
CA ALA A 221 -14.15 -6.59 -3.36
C ALA A 221 -13.02 -7.55 -2.93
N ASN A 222 -11.97 -7.73 -3.75
CA ASN A 222 -10.93 -8.72 -3.51
C ASN A 222 -9.60 -8.13 -2.99
N LEU A 223 -9.29 -6.89 -3.36
CA LEU A 223 -8.09 -6.15 -2.98
C LEU A 223 -7.85 -6.11 -1.44
N PRO A 224 -8.87 -5.87 -0.59
CA PRO A 224 -8.77 -5.99 0.87
C PRO A 224 -8.05 -7.26 1.35
N SER A 225 -8.42 -8.41 0.80
CA SER A 225 -7.89 -9.72 1.22
C SER A 225 -6.41 -9.90 0.83
N ILE A 226 -5.95 -9.27 -0.26
CA ILE A 226 -4.52 -9.26 -0.62
C ILE A 226 -3.76 -8.33 0.33
N LEU A 227 -4.23 -7.09 0.48
CA LEU A 227 -3.52 -6.06 1.24
C LEU A 227 -3.37 -6.43 2.72
N LEU A 228 -4.43 -6.96 3.35
CA LEU A 228 -4.37 -7.50 4.71
C LEU A 228 -3.33 -8.63 4.85
N LYS A 229 -3.19 -9.48 3.82
CA LYS A 229 -2.19 -10.55 3.81
C LYS A 229 -0.77 -10.01 3.65
N VAL A 230 -0.54 -8.97 2.84
CA VAL A 230 0.77 -8.31 2.74
C VAL A 230 1.12 -7.58 4.05
N CYS A 231 0.16 -6.87 4.65
CA CYS A 231 0.32 -6.26 5.99
C CYS A 231 0.63 -7.31 7.07
N THR A 232 0.05 -8.51 6.96
CA THR A 232 0.36 -9.63 7.86
C THR A 232 1.83 -10.08 7.75
N PHE A 233 2.48 -10.02 6.58
CA PHE A 233 3.91 -10.31 6.46
C PHE A 233 4.80 -9.28 7.19
N LEU A 234 4.36 -8.03 7.35
CA LEU A 234 5.06 -7.02 8.18
C LEU A 234 5.13 -7.42 9.67
N ARG A 235 4.23 -8.30 10.14
CA ARG A 235 4.26 -8.84 11.52
C ARG A 235 5.36 -9.89 11.74
N ASN A 236 6.10 -10.28 10.70
CA ASN A 236 7.14 -11.29 10.78
C ASN A 236 8.38 -10.76 11.53
N ARG A 237 9.03 -11.63 12.31
CA ARG A 237 10.23 -11.29 13.10
C ARG A 237 11.48 -11.13 12.24
N PHE A 238 11.55 -11.83 11.11
CA PHE A 238 12.68 -11.73 10.19
C PHE A 238 12.63 -10.42 9.39
N GLN A 239 13.73 -9.68 9.37
CA GLN A 239 13.79 -8.37 8.71
C GLN A 239 13.60 -8.52 7.19
N GLU A 240 14.21 -9.53 6.57
CA GLU A 240 14.16 -9.80 5.13
C GLU A 240 12.72 -9.95 4.61
N ILE A 241 11.85 -10.68 5.34
CA ILE A 241 10.44 -10.83 4.99
C ILE A 241 9.70 -9.48 5.11
N ARG A 242 10.03 -8.65 6.10
CA ARG A 242 9.49 -7.29 6.21
C ARG A 242 10.01 -6.36 5.12
N ASP A 243 11.28 -6.47 4.74
CA ASP A 243 11.90 -5.70 3.66
C ASP A 243 11.21 -5.99 2.32
N ILE A 244 10.96 -7.26 2.00
CA ILE A 244 10.24 -7.66 0.79
C ILE A 244 8.77 -7.22 0.85
N ALA A 245 8.06 -7.45 1.96
CA ALA A 245 6.68 -7.00 2.12
C ALA A 245 6.54 -5.47 1.97
N ARG A 246 7.50 -4.70 2.49
CA ARG A 246 7.58 -3.25 2.29
C ARG A 246 7.77 -2.90 0.81
N ASN A 247 8.73 -3.53 0.12
CA ASN A 247 8.95 -3.30 -1.30
C ASN A 247 7.73 -3.68 -2.15
N THR A 248 7.03 -4.77 -1.83
CA THR A 248 5.79 -5.19 -2.47
C THR A 248 4.66 -4.17 -2.24
N LEU A 249 4.47 -3.66 -1.01
CA LEU A 249 3.50 -2.58 -0.76
C LEU A 249 3.85 -1.29 -1.51
N THR A 250 5.13 -0.92 -1.60
CA THR A 250 5.56 0.26 -2.37
C THR A 250 5.20 0.10 -3.85
N LYS A 251 5.55 -1.04 -4.48
CA LYS A 251 5.16 -1.35 -5.87
C LYS A 251 3.64 -1.36 -6.06
N ILE A 252 2.89 -1.96 -5.14
CA ILE A 252 1.41 -1.96 -5.17
C ILE A 252 0.88 -0.50 -5.12
N MET A 253 1.47 0.36 -4.29
CA MET A 253 1.06 1.76 -4.18
C MET A 253 1.46 2.62 -5.39
N GLU A 254 2.62 2.37 -5.99
CA GLU A 254 3.03 2.93 -7.28
C GLU A 254 2.05 2.56 -8.39
N VAL A 255 1.41 1.39 -8.32
CA VAL A 255 0.49 0.91 -9.34
C VAL A 255 -0.97 1.31 -9.10
N LEU A 256 -1.45 1.30 -7.85
CA LEU A 256 -2.83 1.63 -7.47
C LEU A 256 -3.09 3.14 -7.23
N GLY A 257 -2.06 3.90 -6.87
CA GLY A 257 -2.17 5.33 -6.56
C GLY A 257 -2.73 5.64 -5.16
N VAL A 258 -2.73 6.93 -4.82
CA VAL A 258 -2.91 7.44 -3.45
C VAL A 258 -4.31 7.19 -2.87
N GLN A 259 -5.33 7.06 -3.72
CA GLN A 259 -6.71 6.75 -3.29
C GLN A 259 -6.84 5.51 -2.38
N TYR A 260 -5.97 4.51 -2.56
CA TYR A 260 -5.94 3.29 -1.73
C TYR A 260 -5.04 3.41 -0.48
N LEU A 261 -4.33 4.53 -0.30
CA LEU A 261 -3.44 4.74 0.85
C LEU A 261 -4.21 4.71 2.17
N LEU A 262 -5.37 5.36 2.25
CA LEU A 262 -6.23 5.36 3.44
C LEU A 262 -6.61 3.94 3.85
N TYR A 263 -6.93 3.09 2.87
CA TYR A 263 -7.29 1.70 3.12
C TYR A 263 -6.08 0.91 3.66
N ILE A 264 -4.91 1.02 3.02
CA ILE A 264 -3.68 0.35 3.48
C ILE A 264 -3.26 0.84 4.87
N LEU A 265 -3.38 2.13 5.18
CA LEU A 265 -3.07 2.67 6.50
C LEU A 265 -3.97 2.10 7.59
N LYS A 266 -5.29 1.95 7.33
CA LYS A 266 -6.23 1.31 8.26
C LYS A 266 -5.88 -0.16 8.51
N GLU A 267 -5.54 -0.92 7.47
CA GLU A 267 -5.12 -2.32 7.62
C GLU A 267 -3.75 -2.46 8.31
N MET A 268 -2.82 -1.56 8.05
CA MET A 268 -1.54 -1.54 8.77
C MET A 268 -1.73 -1.20 10.26
N GLN A 269 -2.61 -0.24 10.59
CA GLN A 269 -2.94 0.12 11.97
C GLN A 269 -3.66 -1.04 12.70
N SER A 270 -4.58 -1.75 12.03
CA SER A 270 -5.30 -2.91 12.60
C SER A 270 -4.40 -4.13 12.82
N THR A 271 -3.35 -4.31 12.00
CA THR A 271 -2.48 -5.50 12.04
C THR A 271 -1.21 -5.34 12.89
N LEU A 272 -0.66 -4.13 13.02
CA LEU A 272 0.66 -3.86 13.63
C LEU A 272 0.57 -3.25 15.05
N VAL A 273 -0.28 -3.83 15.89
CA VAL A 273 -0.73 -3.20 17.15
C VAL A 273 0.27 -3.31 18.33
N HIS A 274 1.21 -4.27 18.35
CA HIS A 274 1.93 -4.64 19.59
C HIS A 274 3.46 -4.40 19.55
N GLY A 275 3.95 -3.53 20.45
CA GLY A 275 5.38 -3.32 20.73
C GLY A 275 6.19 -3.01 19.48
N TYR A 276 7.18 -3.85 19.16
CA TYR A 276 8.03 -3.67 17.98
C TYR A 276 7.28 -3.50 16.64
N GLN A 277 6.04 -4.00 16.55
CA GLN A 277 5.19 -3.82 15.37
C GLN A 277 4.86 -2.35 15.12
N LEU A 278 4.75 -1.52 16.17
CA LEU A 278 4.50 -0.08 16.06
C LEU A 278 5.73 0.67 15.48
N HIS A 279 6.94 0.18 15.74
CA HIS A 279 8.15 0.66 15.04
C HIS A 279 8.12 0.28 13.56
N VAL A 280 7.73 -0.95 13.23
CA VAL A 280 7.58 -1.42 11.84
C VAL A 280 6.50 -0.62 11.10
N LEU A 281 5.37 -0.34 11.76
CA LEU A 281 4.28 0.49 11.25
C LEU A 281 4.82 1.87 10.84
N THR A 282 5.41 2.61 11.78
CA THR A 282 5.89 3.98 11.53
C THR A 282 6.99 4.02 10.46
N PHE A 283 7.91 3.06 10.46
CA PHE A 283 8.95 2.93 9.43
C PHE A 283 8.36 2.65 8.04
N THR A 284 7.36 1.77 7.96
CA THR A 284 6.70 1.41 6.69
C THR A 284 5.89 2.58 6.14
N VAL A 285 5.12 3.29 6.98
CA VAL A 285 4.38 4.49 6.58
C VAL A 285 5.32 5.55 6.00
N ASN A 286 6.47 5.80 6.63
CA ASN A 286 7.47 6.74 6.10
C ASN A 286 8.00 6.33 4.71
N LEU A 287 8.21 5.03 4.48
CA LEU A 287 8.69 4.51 3.21
C LEU A 287 7.63 4.66 2.10
N LEU A 288 6.37 4.34 2.39
CA LEU A 288 5.26 4.50 1.44
C LEU A 288 5.05 5.97 1.07
N LEU A 289 5.04 6.87 2.05
CA LEU A 289 4.93 8.32 1.82
C LEU A 289 6.10 8.86 0.96
N LYS A 290 7.31 8.31 1.13
CA LYS A 290 8.46 8.68 0.27
C LYS A 290 8.34 8.14 -1.14
N GLY A 291 7.90 6.91 -1.34
CA GLY A 291 7.65 6.33 -2.66
C GLY A 291 6.57 7.10 -3.44
N LEU A 292 5.53 7.57 -2.75
CA LEU A 292 4.44 8.35 -3.35
C LEU A 292 4.76 9.84 -3.56
N SER A 293 5.82 10.38 -2.94
CA SER A 293 6.17 11.83 -2.93
C SER A 293 6.38 12.46 -4.32
N THR A 294 6.64 11.67 -5.36
CA THR A 294 6.77 12.15 -6.75
C THR A 294 5.43 12.24 -7.50
N ARG A 295 4.36 11.66 -6.95
CA ARG A 295 3.02 11.57 -7.57
C ARG A 295 1.91 12.18 -6.72
N LEU A 296 2.22 12.61 -5.50
CA LEU A 296 1.30 13.33 -4.61
C LEU A 296 1.08 14.76 -5.10
N SER A 297 -0.18 15.18 -5.06
CA SER A 297 -0.62 16.56 -5.15
C SER A 297 -1.08 17.07 -3.78
N ALA A 298 -1.35 18.37 -3.65
CA ALA A 298 -1.83 18.94 -2.40
C ALA A 298 -3.30 18.55 -2.14
N GLY A 299 -3.60 18.13 -0.92
CA GLY A 299 -4.91 17.61 -0.51
C GLY A 299 -5.03 16.07 -0.55
N ASP A 300 -4.19 15.36 -1.30
CA ASP A 300 -4.26 13.90 -1.44
C ASP A 300 -4.08 13.13 -0.10
N LEU A 301 -3.38 13.73 0.86
CA LEU A 301 -3.15 13.15 2.19
C LEU A 301 -4.23 13.53 3.21
N ASP A 302 -5.12 14.47 2.91
CA ASP A 302 -6.12 14.98 3.84
C ASP A 302 -7.07 13.89 4.38
N PRO A 303 -7.56 12.91 3.58
CA PRO A 303 -8.37 11.79 4.09
C PRO A 303 -7.60 10.85 5.03
N CYS A 304 -6.27 10.85 4.96
CA CYS A 304 -5.37 10.01 5.75
C CYS A 304 -4.84 10.69 7.01
N LEU A 305 -5.04 12.01 7.13
CA LEU A 305 -4.30 12.89 8.03
C LEU A 305 -4.42 12.47 9.50
N ASP A 306 -5.63 12.16 9.96
CA ASP A 306 -5.89 11.81 11.37
C ASP A 306 -5.12 10.53 11.79
N ILE A 307 -5.08 9.51 10.92
CA ILE A 307 -4.33 8.25 11.14
C ILE A 307 -2.81 8.50 11.13
N LEU A 308 -2.33 9.32 10.18
CA LEU A 308 -0.91 9.64 10.06
C LEU A 308 -0.42 10.40 11.29
N ILE A 309 -1.18 11.40 11.76
CA ILE A 309 -0.90 12.16 12.98
C ILE A 309 -0.89 11.24 14.21
N GLU A 310 -1.85 10.32 14.34
CA GLU A 310 -1.89 9.36 15.46
C GLU A 310 -0.60 8.51 15.52
N ILE A 311 -0.22 7.90 14.40
CA ILE A 311 0.99 7.05 14.29
C ILE A 311 2.24 7.87 14.64
N PHE A 312 2.37 9.09 14.12
CA PHE A 312 3.54 9.93 14.34
C PHE A 312 3.61 10.45 15.78
N ASN A 313 2.48 10.81 16.39
CA ASN A 313 2.43 11.22 17.79
C ASN A 313 2.72 10.05 18.75
N GLN A 314 2.30 8.83 18.42
CA GLN A 314 2.71 7.64 19.18
C GLN A 314 4.24 7.43 19.13
N GLU A 315 4.90 7.58 17.97
CA GLU A 315 6.37 7.45 17.84
C GLU A 315 7.15 8.58 18.57
N LEU A 316 6.61 9.81 18.60
CA LEU A 316 7.33 10.95 19.20
C LEU A 316 7.04 11.15 20.70
N PHE A 317 5.80 10.93 21.13
CA PHE A 317 5.30 11.33 22.46
C PHE A 317 4.66 10.19 23.27
N GLY A 318 4.25 9.08 22.62
CA GLY A 318 3.65 7.93 23.27
C GLY A 318 4.65 6.87 23.74
N ASN A 319 4.14 5.70 24.15
CA ASN A 319 4.93 4.58 24.67
C ASN A 319 6.05 4.13 23.70
N VAL A 320 5.78 4.18 22.39
CA VAL A 320 6.74 3.84 21.32
C VAL A 320 7.97 4.76 21.35
N ALA A 321 7.80 6.02 21.80
CA ALA A 321 8.89 6.96 21.99
C ALA A 321 9.80 6.59 23.17
N GLU A 322 9.23 6.04 24.24
CA GLU A 322 9.98 5.55 25.40
C GLU A 322 10.75 4.26 25.07
N GLU A 323 10.14 3.34 24.31
CA GLU A 323 10.80 2.13 23.81
C GLU A 323 12.06 2.46 22.98
N LYS A 324 12.05 3.54 22.19
CA LYS A 324 13.23 4.02 21.43
C LYS A 324 14.34 4.62 22.30
N GLU A 325 14.08 4.99 23.56
CA GLU A 325 15.16 5.37 24.49
C GLU A 325 15.85 4.12 25.12
N VAL A 326 15.26 2.93 24.99
CA VAL A 326 15.82 1.66 25.50
C VAL A 326 16.77 1.02 24.48
N LYS A 327 18.08 1.15 24.73
CA LYS A 327 19.16 0.57 23.88
C LYS A 327 18.97 -0.91 23.53
N GLY A 328 18.39 -1.71 24.43
CA GLY A 328 18.14 -3.14 24.24
C GLY A 328 17.00 -3.49 23.28
N ILE A 329 16.11 -2.53 22.97
CA ILE A 329 15.08 -2.64 21.92
C ILE A 329 15.69 -2.17 20.58
N VAL A 330 16.33 -1.00 20.60
CA VAL A 330 16.99 -0.36 19.46
C VAL A 330 18.08 -1.22 18.81
N SER A 331 18.82 -2.02 19.58
CA SER A 331 19.82 -2.94 19.03
C SER A 331 19.19 -4.07 18.20
N LYS A 332 18.05 -4.61 18.65
CA LYS A 332 17.36 -5.77 18.08
C LYS A 332 16.46 -5.44 16.88
N VAL A 333 15.91 -4.23 16.82
CA VAL A 333 14.93 -3.82 15.80
C VAL A 333 15.51 -2.67 14.98
N MET A 334 15.78 -2.90 13.70
CA MET A 334 16.37 -1.91 12.80
C MET A 334 15.46 -0.66 12.69
N GLU A 335 14.16 -0.89 12.59
CA GLU A 335 13.10 0.12 12.49
C GLU A 335 13.00 1.02 13.74
N ALA A 336 13.54 0.58 14.88
CA ALA A 336 13.57 1.36 16.12
C ALA A 336 14.73 2.38 16.17
N ARG A 337 15.76 2.24 15.32
CA ARG A 337 17.04 2.97 15.43
C ARG A 337 16.98 4.47 15.13
N LYS A 338 16.00 4.91 14.35
CA LYS A 338 15.76 6.32 14.04
C LYS A 338 14.27 6.60 14.14
N SER A 339 13.88 7.78 14.63
CA SER A 339 12.50 8.26 14.46
C SER A 339 12.31 8.68 13.02
N LYS A 340 11.20 8.26 12.41
CA LYS A 340 10.88 8.56 11.02
C LYS A 340 9.73 9.56 10.85
N SER A 341 9.01 9.83 11.93
CA SER A 341 7.93 10.81 11.95
C SER A 341 8.36 12.23 11.57
N TYR A 342 9.60 12.65 11.85
CA TYR A 342 10.09 13.98 11.44
C TYR A 342 10.15 14.12 9.90
N ASP A 343 10.82 13.18 9.22
CA ASP A 343 10.80 13.07 7.75
C ASP A 343 9.35 13.00 7.22
N SER A 344 8.46 12.25 7.89
CA SER A 344 7.06 12.11 7.47
C SER A 344 6.24 13.40 7.66
N TYR A 345 6.52 14.16 8.71
CA TYR A 345 5.87 15.45 9.00
C TYR A 345 6.26 16.53 7.98
N GLU A 346 7.47 16.49 7.44
CA GLU A 346 7.87 17.33 6.30
C GLU A 346 7.09 16.96 5.03
N ILE A 347 6.88 15.66 4.76
CA ILE A 347 6.07 15.19 3.63
C ILE A 347 4.60 15.61 3.80
N LEU A 348 4.03 15.47 5.00
CA LEU A 348 2.69 15.99 5.31
C LEU A 348 2.60 17.49 5.03
N GLY A 349 3.54 18.30 5.55
CA GLY A 349 3.55 19.74 5.32
C GLY A 349 3.59 20.12 3.83
N LYS A 350 4.26 19.32 2.99
CA LYS A 350 4.37 19.55 1.54
C LYS A 350 3.07 19.27 0.76
N PHE A 351 2.20 18.38 1.25
CA PHE A 351 1.02 17.90 0.50
C PHE A 351 -0.32 18.04 1.23
N ILE A 352 -0.37 18.68 2.40
CA ILE A 352 -1.61 18.98 3.12
C ILE A 352 -2.40 20.09 2.42
N GLY A 353 -3.73 19.99 2.37
CA GLY A 353 -4.59 21.07 1.88
C GLY A 353 -4.70 22.23 2.89
N LYS A 354 -4.82 23.46 2.39
CA LYS A 354 -4.96 24.71 3.16
C LYS A 354 -6.00 24.63 4.28
N SER A 355 -7.08 23.88 4.07
CA SER A 355 -8.16 23.71 5.06
C SER A 355 -7.81 22.80 6.26
N GLN A 356 -6.92 21.82 6.10
CA GLN A 356 -6.63 20.80 7.12
C GLN A 356 -5.41 21.13 7.99
N LEU A 357 -4.64 22.17 7.63
CA LEU A 357 -3.45 22.64 8.34
C LEU A 357 -3.64 22.80 9.86
N THR A 358 -4.82 23.22 10.31
CA THR A 358 -5.14 23.40 11.74
C THR A 358 -5.12 22.07 12.50
N LYS A 359 -5.57 20.97 11.89
CA LYS A 359 -5.49 19.61 12.46
C LYS A 359 -4.05 19.14 12.63
N LEU A 360 -3.13 19.59 11.78
CA LEU A 360 -1.72 19.22 11.86
C LEU A 360 -1.00 19.92 13.03
N ILE A 361 -1.36 21.16 13.33
CA ILE A 361 -0.69 21.98 14.34
C ILE A 361 -1.32 21.81 15.74
N LEU A 362 -2.65 21.66 15.84
CA LEU A 362 -3.36 21.61 17.12
C LEU A 362 -2.86 20.51 18.09
N PRO A 363 -2.64 19.24 17.68
CA PRO A 363 -2.14 18.21 18.58
C PRO A 363 -0.76 18.52 19.15
N LEU A 364 0.10 19.18 18.36
CA LEU A 364 1.43 19.60 18.81
C LEU A 364 1.34 20.72 19.85
N LYS A 365 0.38 21.65 19.71
CA LYS A 365 0.07 22.65 20.74
C LYS A 365 -0.42 22.00 22.03
N GLU A 366 -1.35 21.05 21.96
CA GLU A 366 -1.89 20.35 23.14
C GLU A 366 -0.78 19.61 23.93
N VAL A 367 0.18 19.01 23.22
CA VAL A 367 1.38 18.42 23.84
C VAL A 367 2.25 19.50 24.52
N LEU A 368 2.38 20.70 23.96
CA LEU A 368 3.11 21.80 24.60
C LEU A 368 2.40 22.37 25.83
N GLU A 369 1.07 22.47 25.82
CA GLU A 369 0.30 22.98 26.96
C GLU A 369 0.26 21.99 28.13
N SER A 370 0.35 20.68 27.85
CA SER A 370 0.30 19.61 28.85
C SER A 370 1.66 19.15 29.37
N THR A 371 2.77 19.41 28.66
CA THR A 371 4.09 18.90 29.02
C THR A 371 4.91 19.82 29.94
N ASN A 372 5.63 19.20 30.88
CA ASN A 372 6.71 19.83 31.66
C ASN A 372 8.11 19.32 31.27
N SER A 373 8.21 18.43 30.27
CA SER A 373 9.47 17.77 29.91
C SER A 373 10.19 18.52 28.80
N LEU A 374 11.38 19.05 29.11
CA LEU A 374 12.25 19.70 28.12
C LEU A 374 12.61 18.76 26.94
N LYS A 375 12.62 17.43 27.15
CA LYS A 375 12.78 16.46 26.05
C LYS A 375 11.60 16.53 25.07
N ILE A 376 10.37 16.50 25.57
CA ILE A 376 9.15 16.53 24.75
C ILE A 376 9.03 17.88 24.03
N VAL A 377 9.27 18.99 24.74
CA VAL A 377 9.40 20.34 24.17
C VAL A 377 10.34 20.38 22.96
N ARG A 378 11.53 19.76 23.06
CA ARG A 378 12.49 19.70 21.94
C ARG A 378 11.99 18.82 20.79
N LYS A 379 11.32 17.70 21.07
CA LYS A 379 10.71 16.84 20.04
C LYS A 379 9.59 17.59 19.27
N VAL A 380 8.71 18.31 19.98
CA VAL A 380 7.68 19.15 19.33
C VAL A 380 8.31 20.27 18.50
N HIS A 381 9.34 20.95 19.03
CA HIS A 381 10.04 22.00 18.29
C HIS A 381 10.64 21.49 16.97
N GLU A 382 11.24 20.29 16.97
CA GLU A 382 11.79 19.68 15.76
C GLU A 382 10.69 19.19 14.79
N ALA A 383 9.55 18.70 15.31
CA ALA A 383 8.39 18.34 14.48
C ALA A 383 7.79 19.57 13.78
N LEU A 384 7.54 20.66 14.52
CA LEU A 384 7.09 21.94 13.94
C LEU A 384 8.08 22.45 12.89
N ARG A 385 9.38 22.38 13.16
CA ARG A 385 10.43 22.76 12.19
C ARG A 385 10.33 21.98 10.87
N HIS A 386 10.07 20.67 10.91
CA HIS A 386 9.88 19.84 9.71
C HIS A 386 8.56 20.17 8.98
N ILE A 387 7.47 20.38 9.72
CA ILE A 387 6.18 20.82 9.15
C ILE A 387 6.35 22.15 8.40
N MET A 388 6.97 23.15 9.02
CA MET A 388 7.21 24.46 8.39
C MET A 388 8.12 24.33 7.16
N ALA A 389 9.14 23.46 7.19
CA ALA A 389 10.00 23.19 6.03
C ALA A 389 9.21 22.62 4.84
N GLY A 390 8.27 21.71 5.11
CA GLY A 390 7.35 21.14 4.11
C GLY A 390 6.38 22.16 3.54
N LEU A 391 5.72 22.96 4.39
CA LEU A 391 4.71 23.95 3.99
C LEU A 391 5.23 24.99 2.99
N ILE A 392 6.50 25.39 3.08
CA ILE A 392 7.10 26.34 2.14
C ILE A 392 7.26 25.74 0.73
N PHE A 393 7.31 24.41 0.61
CA PHE A 393 7.37 23.69 -0.66
C PHE A 393 5.99 23.22 -1.15
N ASN A 394 4.92 23.50 -0.42
CA ASN A 394 3.56 23.14 -0.80
C ASN A 394 3.05 24.04 -1.95
N SER A 395 2.34 23.44 -2.90
CA SER A 395 1.75 24.12 -4.06
C SER A 395 0.44 24.83 -3.75
N ASP A 396 -0.32 24.38 -2.75
CA ASP A 396 -1.60 24.95 -2.29
C ASP A 396 -1.41 26.06 -1.24
N MET A 397 -0.15 26.32 -0.83
CA MET A 397 0.20 27.36 0.13
C MET A 397 0.77 28.61 -0.56
N ASP A 398 -0.11 29.57 -0.79
CA ASP A 398 0.18 30.93 -1.27
C ASP A 398 0.97 31.77 -0.25
N ALA A 399 1.51 32.90 -0.70
CA ALA A 399 2.15 33.89 0.16
C ALA A 399 1.21 34.38 1.28
N GLU A 400 -0.03 34.76 0.93
CA GLU A 400 -1.09 35.15 1.87
C GLU A 400 -1.29 34.07 2.95
N SER A 401 -1.45 32.82 2.54
CA SER A 401 -1.69 31.67 3.43
C SER A 401 -0.55 31.46 4.44
N LEU A 402 0.71 31.63 3.99
CA LEU A 402 1.90 31.52 4.82
C LEU A 402 2.05 32.72 5.78
N LEU A 403 1.67 33.92 5.34
CA LEU A 403 1.63 35.12 6.19
C LEU A 403 0.53 35.01 7.26
N LEU A 404 -0.71 34.65 6.90
CA LEU A 404 -1.78 34.43 7.87
C LEU A 404 -1.42 33.35 8.90
N LEU A 405 -0.76 32.27 8.47
CA LEU A 405 -0.27 31.23 9.38
C LEU A 405 0.82 31.74 10.34
N SER A 406 1.85 32.41 9.81
CA SER A 406 2.94 32.93 10.64
C SER A 406 2.45 34.01 11.61
N HIS A 407 1.60 34.94 11.16
CA HIS A 407 0.90 35.90 12.03
C HIS A 407 0.09 35.19 13.12
N GLY A 408 -0.75 34.21 12.76
CA GLY A 408 -1.57 33.45 13.71
C GLY A 408 -0.76 32.67 14.76
N LEU A 409 0.43 32.19 14.40
CA LEU A 409 1.37 31.53 15.32
C LEU A 409 2.13 32.52 16.23
N ILE A 410 2.48 33.71 15.72
CA ILE A 410 3.20 34.74 16.48
C ILE A 410 2.26 35.46 17.46
N SER A 411 1.08 35.87 17.01
CA SER A 411 0.11 36.61 17.83
C SER A 411 -0.70 35.73 18.79
N GLU A 412 -0.45 34.42 18.85
CA GLU A 412 -1.26 33.42 19.58
C GLU A 412 -2.76 33.38 19.15
N ASN A 413 -3.13 34.03 18.03
CA ASN A 413 -4.48 34.43 17.64
C ASN A 413 -5.06 33.68 16.42
N LEU A 414 -4.78 32.38 16.26
CA LEU A 414 -5.59 31.58 15.33
C LEU A 414 -7.03 31.47 15.91
N PRO A 415 -8.12 31.73 15.16
CA PRO A 415 -9.47 31.73 15.71
C PRO A 415 -9.84 30.40 16.42
N LEU A 416 -9.41 29.28 15.86
CA LEU A 416 -9.60 27.92 16.41
C LEU A 416 -8.71 27.60 17.63
N LEU A 417 -7.66 28.40 17.90
CA LEU A 417 -6.79 28.24 19.07
C LEU A 417 -7.31 28.99 20.31
N THR A 418 -8.42 29.72 20.18
CA THR A 418 -9.04 30.54 21.23
C THR A 418 -10.39 30.01 21.73
N GLU A 419 -10.69 28.72 21.52
CA GLU A 419 -11.53 28.03 22.48
C GLU A 419 -10.86 28.14 23.85
N LYS A 420 -11.30 29.14 24.60
CA LYS A 420 -11.03 29.28 26.02
C LYS A 420 -11.48 27.96 26.61
N THR A 421 -10.52 27.08 26.92
CA THR A 421 -10.75 25.93 27.79
C THR A 421 -11.51 26.49 28.96
N LYS A 422 -12.81 26.19 29.02
CA LYS A 422 -13.66 26.58 30.13
C LYS A 422 -13.03 25.84 31.29
N LYS A 423 -12.15 26.54 32.02
CA LYS A 423 -11.64 26.08 33.29
C LYS A 423 -12.89 25.85 34.09
N THR A 424 -13.28 24.59 34.21
CA THR A 424 -14.15 24.06 35.25
C THR A 424 -13.36 24.20 36.55
N VAL A 425 -13.14 25.46 36.93
CA VAL A 425 -13.03 25.86 38.31
C VAL A 425 -14.31 25.29 38.90
N ALA A 426 -14.18 24.21 39.66
CA ALA A 426 -15.31 23.65 40.37
C ALA A 426 -15.99 24.81 41.09
N PRO A 427 -17.31 25.00 40.92
CA PRO A 427 -17.99 26.10 41.61
C PRO A 427 -17.65 26.00 43.10
N PRO A 428 -17.41 27.13 43.79
CA PRO A 428 -17.13 27.10 45.22
C PRO A 428 -18.23 26.27 45.90
N PRO A 429 -17.87 25.29 46.75
CA PRO A 429 -18.83 24.31 47.25
C PRO A 429 -20.01 25.03 47.90
N ASP A 430 -21.22 24.84 47.37
CA ASP A 430 -22.41 25.52 47.88
C ASP A 430 -22.58 25.12 49.35
N PRO A 431 -22.62 26.07 50.31
CA PRO A 431 -22.78 25.78 51.74
C PRO A 431 -24.04 24.99 52.10
N ARG A 432 -24.97 24.79 51.15
CA ARG A 432 -26.20 23.99 51.29
C ARG A 432 -26.06 22.53 50.86
N LEU A 433 -24.95 22.14 50.21
CA LEU A 433 -24.68 20.75 49.88
C LEU A 433 -24.12 20.01 51.11
N GLN A 434 -24.48 18.72 51.26
CA GLN A 434 -23.86 17.90 52.29
C GLN A 434 -22.35 17.74 52.00
N PRO A 435 -21.48 17.75 53.02
CA PRO A 435 -20.06 17.47 52.83
C PRO A 435 -19.83 16.12 52.14
N GLU A 436 -18.74 16.01 51.37
CA GLU A 436 -18.32 14.72 50.82
C GLU A 436 -18.21 13.68 51.95
N SER A 437 -18.81 12.51 51.74
CA SER A 437 -19.00 11.51 52.80
C SER A 437 -17.68 11.13 53.45
N CYS A 438 -17.58 11.37 54.77
CA CYS A 438 -16.42 11.01 55.58
C CYS A 438 -16.18 9.49 55.72
N LEU A 439 -17.05 8.67 55.12
CA LEU A 439 -16.88 7.22 54.96
C LEU A 439 -16.14 6.84 53.66
N LEU A 440 -15.94 7.78 52.73
CA LEU A 440 -15.11 7.59 51.55
C LEU A 440 -13.63 7.68 51.95
N LEU A 441 -12.93 6.56 51.90
CA LEU A 441 -11.48 6.53 52.03
C LEU A 441 -10.86 7.40 50.93
N GLN A 442 -10.07 8.41 51.32
CA GLN A 442 -9.30 9.20 50.37
C GLN A 442 -8.37 8.26 49.56
N PRO A 443 -8.13 8.54 48.26
CA PRO A 443 -7.19 7.78 47.45
C PRO A 443 -5.84 7.65 48.16
N THR A 444 -5.25 6.45 48.11
CA THR A 444 -3.97 6.19 48.79
C THR A 444 -2.91 7.22 48.33
N PRO A 445 -2.23 7.91 49.26
CA PRO A 445 -1.34 9.00 48.89
C PRO A 445 -0.19 8.47 48.03
N THR A 446 -0.19 8.84 46.75
CA THR A 446 0.81 8.38 45.78
C THR A 446 2.20 8.86 46.18
N ARG A 447 3.19 7.97 46.13
CA ARG A 447 4.56 8.25 46.54
C ARG A 447 5.26 9.15 45.51
N GLY A 448 5.21 10.45 45.77
CA GLY A 448 5.69 11.52 44.90
C GLY A 448 4.75 12.71 45.03
N GLY A 449 5.29 13.88 45.41
CA GLY A 449 4.48 15.08 45.68
C GLY A 449 3.71 15.57 44.46
N GLN A 450 2.89 16.61 44.64
CA GLN A 450 2.13 17.22 43.55
C GLN A 450 3.03 17.49 42.34
N LYS A 451 2.69 16.91 41.19
CA LYS A 451 3.37 17.18 39.92
C LYS A 451 3.32 18.69 39.68
N ALA A 452 4.47 19.30 39.38
CA ALA A 452 4.59 20.73 39.19
C ALA A 452 3.53 21.23 38.19
N ARG A 453 2.73 22.22 38.61
CA ARG A 453 1.58 22.72 37.84
C ARG A 453 2.09 23.29 36.52
N VAL A 454 1.71 22.66 35.41
CA VAL A 454 2.10 23.12 34.07
C VAL A 454 1.47 24.48 33.82
N SER A 455 2.33 25.48 33.59
CA SER A 455 1.91 26.80 33.13
C SER A 455 1.81 26.72 31.61
N SER A 456 0.61 26.89 31.06
CA SER A 456 0.39 26.84 29.60
C SER A 456 1.30 27.82 28.84
N ARG A 457 1.62 28.96 29.47
CA ARG A 457 2.51 30.00 28.95
C ARG A 457 4.00 29.64 28.93
N THR A 458 4.45 28.59 29.62
CA THR A 458 5.88 28.27 29.71
C THR A 458 6.45 27.77 28.37
N ASN A 459 5.62 27.21 27.50
CA ASN A 459 6.04 26.61 26.23
C ASN A 459 5.54 27.36 24.98
N THR A 460 4.76 28.45 25.11
CA THR A 460 4.17 29.14 23.94
C THR A 460 5.21 29.80 23.04
N TYR A 461 6.38 30.19 23.59
CA TYR A 461 7.52 30.71 22.83
C TYR A 461 7.97 29.80 21.66
N ILE A 462 7.67 28.49 21.71
CA ILE A 462 7.98 27.52 20.66
C ILE A 462 7.09 27.74 19.44
N LEU A 463 5.81 28.09 19.63
CA LEU A 463 4.89 28.43 18.55
C LEU A 463 5.30 29.76 17.92
N VAL A 464 5.66 30.76 18.73
CA VAL A 464 6.16 32.06 18.27
C VAL A 464 7.45 31.91 17.47
N ASP A 465 8.45 31.18 17.99
CA ASP A 465 9.70 30.86 17.27
C ASP A 465 9.43 30.07 15.97
N SER A 466 8.41 29.19 15.94
CA SER A 466 8.02 28.48 14.72
C SER A 466 7.36 29.40 13.69
N GLY A 467 6.50 30.33 14.11
CA GLY A 467 5.89 31.33 13.24
C GLY A 467 6.92 32.32 12.67
N LEU A 468 7.86 32.79 13.49
CA LEU A 468 8.99 33.62 13.04
C LEU A 468 9.89 32.88 12.04
N ARG A 469 10.16 31.58 12.28
CA ARG A 469 10.91 30.75 11.31
C ARG A 469 10.17 30.59 9.99
N LEU A 470 8.85 30.42 10.03
CA LEU A 470 8.04 30.33 8.81
C LEU A 470 8.12 31.64 8.02
N LEU A 471 7.98 32.80 8.68
CA LEU A 471 8.13 34.12 8.06
C LEU A 471 9.51 34.28 7.42
N HIS A 472 10.59 34.16 8.21
CA HIS A 472 11.97 34.27 7.72
C HIS A 472 12.26 33.34 6.54
N MET A 473 11.79 32.09 6.58
CA MET A 473 12.00 31.14 5.48
C MET A 473 11.15 31.44 4.24
N SER A 474 9.96 32.03 4.41
CA SER A 474 9.09 32.46 3.30
C SER A 474 9.67 33.67 2.57
N LEU A 475 10.19 34.64 3.33
CA LEU A 475 10.98 35.77 2.81
C LEU A 475 12.25 35.27 2.10
N LYS A 476 13.04 34.41 2.77
CA LYS A 476 14.33 33.92 2.26
C LYS A 476 14.24 33.08 0.99
N ARG A 477 13.10 32.46 0.72
CA ARG A 477 12.86 31.70 -0.52
C ARG A 477 12.05 32.49 -1.57
N SER A 478 11.81 33.78 -1.33
CA SER A 478 11.04 34.65 -2.23
C SER A 478 9.63 34.12 -2.55
N LYS A 479 9.07 33.29 -1.67
CA LYS A 479 7.65 32.89 -1.68
C LYS A 479 6.76 34.09 -1.34
N VAL A 480 7.24 34.92 -0.42
CA VAL A 480 6.79 36.30 -0.20
C VAL A 480 7.73 37.19 -1.01
N ASN A 481 7.20 37.94 -1.97
CA ASN A 481 7.97 38.79 -2.88
C ASN A 481 7.48 40.25 -2.80
N SER A 482 8.28 41.18 -3.31
CA SER A 482 7.94 42.62 -3.37
C SER A 482 7.19 43.03 -4.64
N SER A 483 6.70 42.06 -5.42
CA SER A 483 6.00 42.30 -6.69
C SER A 483 4.50 42.45 -6.51
N GLU A 484 3.94 41.90 -5.43
CA GLU A 484 2.52 41.94 -5.09
C GLU A 484 2.27 42.94 -3.95
N GLU A 485 1.65 44.08 -4.28
CA GLU A 485 1.39 45.19 -3.34
C GLU A 485 0.57 44.74 -2.11
N HIS A 486 -0.48 43.92 -2.32
CA HIS A 486 -1.26 43.33 -1.23
C HIS A 486 -0.42 42.45 -0.28
N VAL A 487 0.59 41.74 -0.79
CA VAL A 487 1.47 40.89 0.04
C VAL A 487 2.44 41.75 0.87
N LEU A 488 2.79 42.94 0.38
CA LEU A 488 3.54 43.93 1.15
C LEU A 488 2.69 44.57 2.25
N GLU A 489 1.45 44.97 1.98
CA GLU A 489 0.51 45.48 2.99
C GLU A 489 0.30 44.46 4.15
N MET A 490 0.29 43.17 3.82
CA MET A 490 0.21 42.09 4.83
C MET A 490 1.47 41.95 5.72
N LEU A 491 2.60 42.56 5.37
CA LEU A 491 3.80 42.58 6.22
C LEU A 491 3.76 43.69 7.29
N ASP A 492 2.98 44.75 7.11
CA ASP A 492 2.90 45.88 8.07
C ASP A 492 2.55 45.44 9.51
N PRO A 493 1.59 44.53 9.76
CA PRO A 493 1.29 44.05 11.11
C PRO A 493 2.48 43.34 11.77
N PHE A 494 3.36 42.70 10.98
CA PHE A 494 4.53 42.00 11.52
C PHE A 494 5.56 42.93 12.10
N VAL A 495 5.65 44.20 11.67
CA VAL A 495 6.63 45.16 12.21
C VAL A 495 6.44 45.34 13.72
N GLN A 496 5.19 45.52 14.18
CA GLN A 496 4.89 45.63 15.61
C GLN A 496 5.11 44.30 16.34
N LEU A 497 4.70 43.18 15.76
CA LEU A 497 4.93 41.85 16.34
C LEU A 497 6.42 41.53 16.52
N LEU A 498 7.26 41.90 15.55
CA LEU A 498 8.71 41.73 15.61
C LEU A 498 9.33 42.61 16.70
N ILE A 499 8.91 43.87 16.81
CA ILE A 499 9.33 44.78 17.89
C ILE A 499 8.95 44.22 19.27
N ASP A 500 7.76 43.64 19.42
CA ASP A 500 7.35 42.99 20.67
C ASP A 500 8.09 41.68 20.94
N CYS A 501 8.42 40.90 19.90
CA CYS A 501 9.28 39.72 20.02
C CYS A 501 10.71 40.06 20.50
N LEU A 502 11.24 41.24 20.14
CA LEU A 502 12.53 41.72 20.67
C LEU A 502 12.49 42.07 22.16
N LYS A 503 11.31 42.32 22.74
CA LYS A 503 11.11 42.56 24.18
C LYS A 503 10.91 41.27 24.98
N SER A 504 10.89 40.11 24.31
CA SER A 504 10.75 38.81 24.96
C SER A 504 11.95 38.48 25.87
N VAL A 505 11.75 37.58 26.83
CA VAL A 505 12.83 37.02 27.66
C VAL A 505 13.54 35.86 26.92
N ASP A 506 12.88 35.26 25.92
CA ASP A 506 13.38 34.08 25.23
C ASP A 506 14.36 34.43 24.10
N VAL A 507 15.65 34.14 24.32
CA VAL A 507 16.75 34.37 23.36
C VAL A 507 16.47 33.78 21.96
N LYS A 508 15.76 32.65 21.88
CA LYS A 508 15.34 32.06 20.59
C LYS A 508 14.40 32.97 19.80
N VAL A 509 13.39 33.52 20.47
CA VAL A 509 12.39 34.42 19.87
C VAL A 509 13.06 35.71 19.41
N ILE A 510 13.92 36.31 20.26
CA ILE A 510 14.72 37.49 19.90
C ILE A 510 15.58 37.19 18.66
N THR A 511 16.29 36.06 18.64
CA THR A 511 17.17 35.68 17.52
C THR A 511 16.38 35.47 16.23
N ALA A 512 15.21 34.82 16.30
CA ALA A 512 14.34 34.60 15.14
C ALA A 512 13.74 35.92 14.63
N ALA A 513 13.34 36.84 15.52
CA ALA A 513 12.85 38.16 15.16
C ALA A 513 13.94 39.02 14.49
N LEU A 514 15.17 39.01 15.04
CA LEU A 514 16.33 39.66 14.40
C LEU A 514 16.63 39.07 13.01
N GLN A 515 16.50 37.75 12.83
CA GLN A 515 16.66 37.12 11.51
C GLN A 515 15.57 37.54 10.51
N CYS A 516 14.36 37.82 10.97
CA CYS A 516 13.30 38.39 10.11
C CYS A 516 13.59 39.86 9.76
N LEU A 517 14.04 40.67 10.72
CA LEU A 517 14.32 42.11 10.52
C LEU A 517 15.56 42.41 9.69
N VAL A 518 16.47 41.44 9.53
CA VAL A 518 17.68 41.55 8.69
C VAL A 518 17.38 41.30 7.21
N TRP A 519 16.21 40.73 6.88
CA TRP A 519 15.84 40.34 5.51
C TRP A 519 14.70 41.19 4.96
#